data_AF-A0A959E1Z6-F1
#
_entry.id   AF-A0A959E1Z6-F1
#
_cell.length_a   1.000
_cell.length_b   1.000
_cell.length_c   1.000
_cell.angle_alpha   90.00
_cell.angle_beta   90.00
_cell.angle_gamma   90.00
#
_symmetry.space_group_name_H-M   'P 1'
#
loop_
_entity.id
_entity.type
_entity.pdbx_description
1 polymer ?
#
loop_
_entity_poly.entity_id
_entity_poly.type
_entity_poly.pdbx_seq_one_letter_code
_entity_poly.pdbx_strand_id
1 'polypeptide(L)'
;MKKNTCALLGILCLFLSCNPAAETKKPEALPGFEENWASLATNEREPEWFKDAKLGIYFHWGVYSVPAFDSEWYPRWMYMPDRGDNWGGKVFAHHKETYGPIEKFNYHDFIPMFTGKHFDAEEWASLFEKTGAKFAGPVAEHHDGFAMWGSTVNPWNAKDMGPKKDITGELFQALKKRGLKTIATFHHARLGQRYADDPGNWAGNGPDVGWNSHYPYHPDYVTSSTDPKLRKLYGNLGEEEFHDYWLAQIEEVVDQYGPDILWFDSWLDLIPENYLQKMVAHHFNAAIGRNQSPLVIHKQEDLPKEVSLLDIEQGGETDIAEDYWMTDITISNGSWCYTEGQTYKDPTLIIRNMIDVWSKKGIVLLNISPTADGVIIEQQRKVLDTIGKWIARHKEAVYETRVYSIYGYGNAAFQQGQFGGQSATMQYDQNDFRFSRSKDGKSVFIYILGLPQAQSTLEIDHIADAEQRAIAGVSVVGSNTPLKWAIKDKKLVVTTPDSSAMDEIATVLKVELK
;
A
#
# COMPACT_ATOMS: atom_id res chain seq x y z
N MET A 1 33.58 -28.53 -72.65
CA MET A 1 34.89 -27.98 -72.24
C MET A 1 34.73 -26.46 -72.16
N LYS A 2 34.87 -25.89 -70.96
CA LYS A 2 35.94 -24.94 -70.57
C LYS A 2 36.09 -23.72 -71.53
N LYS A 3 36.18 -22.47 -71.08
CA LYS A 3 35.96 -21.75 -69.81
C LYS A 3 36.24 -20.27 -70.17
N ASN A 4 35.66 -19.35 -69.41
CA ASN A 4 36.16 -18.00 -69.11
C ASN A 4 36.03 -16.90 -70.19
N THR A 5 34.93 -16.15 -70.10
CA THR A 5 34.77 -14.79 -70.63
C THR A 5 35.19 -13.78 -69.55
N CYS A 6 36.06 -12.83 -69.90
CA CYS A 6 36.50 -11.72 -69.07
C CYS A 6 35.32 -10.80 -68.69
N ALA A 7 35.24 -10.41 -67.41
CA ALA A 7 34.35 -9.35 -66.93
C ALA A 7 35.19 -8.13 -66.52
N LEU A 8 34.85 -6.98 -67.12
CA LEU A 8 35.33 -5.64 -66.74
C LEU A 8 34.89 -5.33 -65.29
N LEU A 9 35.83 -4.95 -64.43
CA LEU A 9 35.53 -4.27 -63.16
C LEU A 9 35.58 -2.75 -63.38
N GLY A 10 34.44 -2.09 -63.15
CA GLY A 10 34.35 -0.65 -62.98
C GLY A 10 34.82 -0.25 -61.58
N ILE A 11 35.67 0.77 -61.53
CA ILE A 11 36.16 1.38 -60.29
C ILE A 11 35.07 2.33 -59.78
N LEU A 12 34.48 2.02 -58.63
CA LEU A 12 33.60 2.92 -57.88
C LEU A 12 34.38 3.47 -56.67
N CYS A 13 34.80 4.73 -56.73
CA CYS A 13 35.41 5.44 -55.61
C CYS A 13 34.34 5.79 -54.58
N LEU A 14 34.33 5.06 -53.45
CA LEU A 14 33.58 5.42 -52.24
C LEU A 14 34.43 6.41 -51.42
N PHE A 15 33.99 7.67 -51.36
CA PHE A 15 34.48 8.63 -50.37
C PHE A 15 33.88 8.26 -49.00
N LEU A 16 34.71 7.68 -48.13
CA LEU A 16 34.40 7.50 -46.71
C LEU A 16 34.52 8.86 -46.00
N SER A 17 33.38 9.51 -45.78
CA SER A 17 33.23 10.61 -44.84
C SER A 17 33.31 10.06 -43.42
N CYS A 18 34.44 10.25 -42.73
CA CYS A 18 34.53 10.04 -41.29
C CYS A 18 33.66 11.08 -40.57
N ASN A 19 32.46 10.68 -40.13
CA ASN A 19 31.76 11.42 -39.08
C ASN A 19 32.47 11.15 -37.75
N PRO A 20 32.85 12.18 -36.97
CA PRO A 20 33.31 11.94 -35.61
C PRO A 20 32.17 11.30 -34.84
N ALA A 21 32.46 10.15 -34.21
CA ALA A 21 31.52 9.47 -33.34
C ALA A 21 31.04 10.48 -32.30
N ALA A 22 29.72 10.68 -32.22
CA ALA A 22 29.13 11.45 -31.15
C ALA A 22 29.53 10.76 -29.84
N GLU A 23 30.39 11.42 -29.06
CA GLU A 23 30.63 11.03 -27.67
C GLU A 23 29.28 11.04 -26.96
N THR A 24 28.77 9.85 -26.67
CA THR A 24 27.68 9.69 -25.71
C THR A 24 28.19 10.23 -24.40
N LYS A 25 27.78 11.46 -24.04
CA LYS A 25 27.96 11.99 -22.69
C LYS A 25 27.52 10.89 -21.72
N LYS A 26 28.43 10.41 -20.88
CA LYS A 26 28.04 9.71 -19.66
C LYS A 26 27.00 10.59 -18.96
N PRO A 27 25.87 10.04 -18.49
CA PRO A 27 24.97 10.81 -17.64
C PRO A 27 25.82 11.43 -16.53
N GLU A 28 25.75 12.75 -16.36
CA GLU A 28 26.26 13.37 -15.15
C GLU A 28 25.59 12.64 -13.98
N ALA A 29 26.40 12.15 -13.03
CA ALA A 29 25.86 11.59 -11.81
C ALA A 29 24.95 12.66 -11.21
N LEU A 30 23.67 12.32 -10.99
CA LEU A 30 22.77 13.22 -10.28
C LEU A 30 23.46 13.61 -8.96
N PRO A 31 23.58 14.90 -8.64
CA PRO A 31 24.09 15.30 -7.34
C PRO A 31 23.22 14.61 -6.27
N GLY A 32 23.87 14.02 -5.25
CA GLY A 32 23.14 13.42 -4.15
C GLY A 32 22.25 14.43 -3.43
N PHE A 33 21.24 13.93 -2.74
CA PHE A 33 20.37 14.72 -1.89
C PHE A 33 21.07 15.08 -0.58
N GLU A 34 20.96 16.34 -0.17
CA GLU A 34 21.38 16.82 1.13
C GLU A 34 20.28 16.58 2.18
N GLU A 35 20.66 16.55 3.46
CA GLU A 35 19.76 16.38 4.61
C GLU A 35 18.98 17.68 4.91
N ASN A 36 18.24 18.19 3.92
CA ASN A 36 17.32 19.31 4.10
C ASN A 36 16.15 19.24 3.11
N TRP A 37 14.99 19.75 3.52
CA TRP A 37 13.76 19.66 2.72
C TRP A 37 13.87 20.27 1.33
N ALA A 38 14.63 21.36 1.18
CA ALA A 38 14.80 22.02 -0.12
C ALA A 38 15.52 21.13 -1.14
N SER A 39 16.55 20.40 -0.72
CA SER A 39 17.22 19.41 -1.57
C SER A 39 16.31 18.21 -1.85
N LEU A 40 15.67 17.66 -0.81
CA LEU A 40 14.84 16.46 -0.92
C LEU A 40 13.60 16.66 -1.82
N ALA A 41 13.02 17.87 -1.81
CA ALA A 41 11.87 18.23 -2.65
C ALA A 41 12.17 18.25 -4.15
N THR A 42 13.44 18.08 -4.55
CA THR A 42 13.82 17.94 -5.97
C THR A 42 13.60 16.53 -6.51
N ASN A 43 13.28 15.55 -5.66
CA ASN A 43 12.92 14.20 -6.09
C ASN A 43 11.56 14.18 -6.82
N GLU A 44 11.42 13.33 -7.82
CA GLU A 44 10.12 13.08 -8.48
C GLU A 44 9.20 12.31 -7.52
N ARG A 45 8.32 13.02 -6.82
CA ARG A 45 7.41 12.44 -5.81
C ARG A 45 6.23 11.67 -6.40
N GLU A 46 5.93 11.81 -7.70
CA GLU A 46 4.85 11.05 -8.35
C GLU A 46 5.37 10.28 -9.59
N PRO A 47 6.27 9.31 -9.41
CA PRO A 47 6.85 8.61 -10.54
C PRO A 47 5.77 7.86 -11.33
N GLU A 48 5.93 7.79 -12.65
CA GLU A 48 4.92 7.22 -13.55
C GLU A 48 4.51 5.79 -13.17
N TRP A 49 5.46 4.98 -12.68
CA TRP A 49 5.18 3.62 -12.25
C TRP A 49 4.14 3.56 -11.12
N PHE A 50 4.14 4.54 -10.21
CA PHE A 50 3.19 4.61 -9.09
C PHE A 50 1.80 5.03 -9.57
N LYS A 51 1.74 6.05 -10.43
CA LYS A 51 0.49 6.49 -11.08
C LYS A 51 -0.19 5.37 -11.87
N ASP A 52 0.62 4.49 -12.46
CA ASP A 52 0.19 3.34 -13.26
C ASP A 52 -0.18 2.11 -12.42
N ALA A 53 0.28 2.03 -11.16
CA ALA A 53 0.20 0.84 -10.31
C ALA A 53 -1.21 0.50 -9.83
N LYS A 54 -1.98 1.50 -9.38
CA LYS A 54 -3.36 1.44 -8.84
C LYS A 54 -3.61 0.58 -7.60
N LEU A 55 -2.93 -0.56 -7.47
CA LEU A 55 -3.14 -1.54 -6.42
C LEU A 55 -1.80 -2.07 -5.89
N GLY A 56 -1.63 -2.00 -4.59
CA GLY A 56 -0.63 -2.74 -3.84
C GLY A 56 -1.26 -3.62 -2.76
N ILE A 57 -0.46 -4.54 -2.21
CA ILE A 57 -0.86 -5.40 -1.08
C ILE A 57 0.19 -5.33 0.02
N TYR A 58 -0.26 -5.19 1.26
CA TYR A 58 0.56 -5.40 2.45
C TYR A 58 -0.19 -6.23 3.47
N PHE A 59 0.45 -6.49 4.61
CA PHE A 59 -0.12 -7.34 5.64
C PHE A 59 0.35 -6.95 7.04
N HIS A 60 -0.60 -6.90 7.97
CA HIS A 60 -0.32 -6.85 9.40
C HIS A 60 -0.15 -8.27 9.93
N TRP A 61 1.09 -8.73 9.92
CA TRP A 61 1.50 -10.03 10.41
C TRP A 61 2.77 -9.91 11.24
N GLY A 62 2.71 -10.37 12.48
CA GLY A 62 3.80 -10.27 13.45
C GLY A 62 3.45 -10.99 14.74
N VAL A 63 4.22 -10.76 15.80
CA VAL A 63 4.03 -11.44 17.09
C VAL A 63 2.65 -11.12 17.69
N TYR A 64 2.12 -9.92 17.44
CA TYR A 64 0.75 -9.52 17.79
C TYR A 64 -0.35 -10.36 17.12
N SER A 65 -0.04 -11.19 16.13
CA SER A 65 -0.98 -12.14 15.52
C SER A 65 -1.12 -13.45 16.31
N VAL A 66 -0.20 -13.74 17.24
CA VAL A 66 -0.22 -14.97 18.07
C VAL A 66 -1.45 -15.07 18.96
N PRO A 67 -1.85 -14.01 19.71
CA PRO A 67 -3.02 -14.12 20.58
C PRO A 67 -4.33 -14.27 19.81
N ALA A 68 -4.36 -13.88 18.53
CA ALA A 68 -5.54 -13.86 17.67
C ALA A 68 -6.75 -13.19 18.34
N PHE A 69 -6.53 -12.11 19.10
CA PHE A 69 -7.54 -11.49 19.95
C PHE A 69 -7.53 -9.97 19.84
N ASP A 70 -8.72 -9.38 19.70
CA ASP A 70 -8.98 -7.94 19.61
C ASP A 70 -8.34 -7.23 18.40
N SER A 71 -7.03 -7.01 18.41
CA SER A 71 -6.32 -6.24 17.38
C SER A 71 -4.79 -6.37 17.44
N GLU A 72 -4.11 -5.81 16.44
CA GLU A 72 -2.65 -5.66 16.38
C GLU A 72 -2.08 -4.78 17.51
N TRP A 73 -2.96 -4.09 18.26
CA TRP A 73 -2.62 -3.34 19.46
C TRP A 73 -2.73 -4.15 20.77
N TYR A 74 -3.00 -5.46 20.68
CA TYR A 74 -2.87 -6.38 21.82
C TYR A 74 -1.61 -6.13 22.68
N PRO A 75 -0.40 -5.93 22.10
CA PRO A 75 0.84 -5.77 22.88
C PRO A 75 0.79 -4.57 23.84
N ARG A 76 0.07 -3.51 23.48
CA ARG A 76 -0.19 -2.36 24.35
C ARG A 76 -1.26 -2.67 25.38
N TRP A 77 -2.39 -3.20 24.92
CA TRP A 77 -3.61 -3.31 25.74
C TRP A 77 -3.53 -4.42 26.79
N MET A 78 -2.63 -5.39 26.63
CA MET A 78 -2.35 -6.39 27.67
C MET A 78 -1.71 -5.80 28.94
N TYR A 79 -1.22 -4.56 28.89
CA TYR A 79 -0.65 -3.83 30.03
C TYR A 79 -1.57 -2.72 30.58
N MET A 80 -2.84 -2.66 30.15
CA MET A 80 -3.79 -1.60 30.53
C MET A 80 -4.99 -2.16 31.31
N PRO A 81 -4.91 -2.31 32.64
CA PRO A 81 -5.97 -2.91 33.46
C PRO A 81 -7.29 -2.12 33.49
N ASP A 82 -7.23 -0.79 33.37
CA ASP A 82 -8.37 0.10 33.62
C ASP A 82 -9.05 0.63 32.36
N ARG A 83 -8.92 -0.09 31.24
CA ARG A 83 -9.41 0.39 29.93
C ARG A 83 -10.94 0.38 29.76
N GLY A 84 -11.66 -0.37 30.60
CA GLY A 84 -13.12 -0.46 30.56
C GLY A 84 -13.65 -1.08 29.26
N ASP A 85 -14.75 -0.56 28.74
CA ASP A 85 -15.37 -1.04 27.49
C ASP A 85 -14.85 -0.35 26.22
N ASN A 86 -13.78 0.45 26.33
CA ASN A 86 -13.15 1.07 25.17
C ASN A 86 -12.56 0.00 24.24
N TRP A 87 -12.12 0.40 23.03
CA TRP A 87 -11.27 -0.45 22.18
C TRP A 87 -10.17 -1.11 23.03
N GLY A 88 -9.75 -2.35 22.74
CA GLY A 88 -8.77 -3.07 23.57
C GLY A 88 -9.17 -3.35 25.03
N GLY A 89 -10.35 -2.94 25.48
CA GLY A 89 -10.79 -3.00 26.88
C GLY A 89 -10.87 -4.41 27.46
N LYS A 90 -11.03 -5.41 26.59
CA LYS A 90 -11.09 -6.82 26.97
C LYS A 90 -9.72 -7.49 27.02
N VAL A 91 -8.68 -6.85 26.48
CA VAL A 91 -7.36 -7.49 26.26
C VAL A 91 -6.68 -7.83 27.58
N PHE A 92 -6.63 -6.92 28.55
CA PHE A 92 -5.98 -7.18 29.84
C PHE A 92 -6.61 -8.37 30.58
N ALA A 93 -7.95 -8.40 30.65
CA ALA A 93 -8.69 -9.49 31.30
C ALA A 93 -8.48 -10.83 30.57
N HIS A 94 -8.61 -10.81 29.24
CA HIS A 94 -8.38 -12.00 28.41
C HIS A 94 -6.94 -12.51 28.54
N HIS A 95 -5.94 -11.62 28.57
CA HIS A 95 -4.54 -11.99 28.75
C HIS A 95 -4.33 -12.71 30.09
N LYS A 96 -4.84 -12.11 31.16
CA LYS A 96 -4.76 -12.67 32.51
C LYS A 96 -5.43 -14.04 32.63
N GLU A 97 -6.57 -14.23 31.97
CA GLU A 97 -7.32 -15.50 31.99
C GLU A 97 -6.65 -16.59 31.14
N THR A 98 -6.11 -16.22 29.98
CA THR A 98 -5.62 -17.18 28.98
C THR A 98 -4.15 -17.57 29.21
N TYR A 99 -3.29 -16.59 29.51
CA TYR A 99 -1.84 -16.77 29.61
C TYR A 99 -1.31 -16.62 31.04
N GLY A 100 -2.03 -15.86 31.87
CA GLY A 100 -1.66 -15.54 33.23
C GLY A 100 -1.38 -14.06 33.44
N PRO A 101 -1.08 -13.65 34.68
CA PRO A 101 -0.86 -12.25 34.99
C PRO A 101 0.47 -11.76 34.37
N ILE A 102 0.56 -10.46 34.05
CA ILE A 102 1.69 -9.86 33.31
C ILE A 102 3.05 -10.00 34.02
N GLU A 103 3.08 -10.28 35.32
CA GLU A 103 4.32 -10.59 36.04
C GLU A 103 4.88 -11.99 35.72
N LYS A 104 4.09 -12.84 35.05
CA LYS A 104 4.44 -14.22 34.69
C LYS A 104 4.48 -14.49 33.19
N PHE A 105 3.64 -13.80 32.42
CA PHE A 105 3.61 -13.92 30.97
C PHE A 105 3.56 -12.53 30.36
N ASN A 106 4.59 -12.19 29.60
CA ASN A 106 4.78 -10.88 28.98
C ASN A 106 4.72 -10.97 27.47
N TYR A 107 4.69 -9.82 26.80
CA TYR A 107 4.59 -9.78 25.35
C TYR A 107 5.70 -10.57 24.63
N HIS A 108 6.94 -10.46 25.10
CA HIS A 108 8.06 -11.21 24.53
C HIS A 108 7.93 -12.74 24.64
N ASP A 109 7.08 -13.25 25.54
CA ASP A 109 6.83 -14.69 25.69
C ASP A 109 5.95 -15.24 24.54
N PHE A 110 5.30 -14.39 23.74
CA PHE A 110 4.64 -14.80 22.51
C PHE A 110 5.60 -15.06 21.35
N ILE A 111 6.83 -14.54 21.40
CA ILE A 111 7.77 -14.63 20.27
C ILE A 111 8.08 -16.09 19.87
N PRO A 112 8.34 -17.03 20.80
CA PRO A 112 8.52 -18.44 20.44
C PRO A 112 7.28 -19.10 19.84
N MET A 113 6.09 -18.54 20.08
CA MET A 113 4.81 -19.04 19.55
C MET A 113 4.50 -18.49 18.16
N PHE A 114 5.17 -17.42 17.73
CA PHE A 114 5.09 -16.88 16.39
C PHE A 114 5.92 -17.74 15.43
N THR A 115 5.40 -18.90 15.02
CA THR A 115 6.23 -19.90 14.33
C THR A 115 6.40 -19.67 12.83
N GLY A 116 5.47 -18.96 12.17
CA GLY A 116 5.51 -18.75 10.71
C GLY A 116 5.69 -20.04 9.89
N LYS A 117 5.29 -21.20 10.42
CA LYS A 117 5.57 -22.53 9.87
C LYS A 117 5.11 -22.72 8.41
N HIS A 118 4.06 -22.01 8.02
CA HIS A 118 3.44 -22.05 6.71
C HIS A 118 3.74 -20.82 5.85
N PHE A 119 4.59 -19.91 6.33
CA PHE A 119 5.05 -18.80 5.50
C PHE A 119 5.93 -19.31 4.35
N ASP A 120 5.55 -18.91 3.14
CA ASP A 120 6.27 -19.13 1.90
C ASP A 120 6.20 -17.84 1.06
N ALA A 121 7.35 -17.18 0.93
CA ALA A 121 7.48 -15.93 0.19
C ALA A 121 7.11 -16.06 -1.30
N GLU A 122 7.41 -17.20 -1.93
CA GLU A 122 7.09 -17.45 -3.35
C GLU A 122 5.58 -17.66 -3.54
N GLU A 123 4.93 -18.34 -2.59
CA GLU A 123 3.48 -18.52 -2.58
C GLU A 123 2.74 -17.20 -2.38
N TRP A 124 3.15 -16.41 -1.40
CA TRP A 124 2.55 -15.09 -1.13
C TRP A 124 2.76 -14.13 -2.29
N ALA A 125 3.98 -14.03 -2.82
CA ALA A 125 4.25 -13.19 -3.99
C ALA A 125 3.44 -13.63 -5.22
N SER A 126 3.24 -14.93 -5.43
CA SER A 126 2.38 -15.45 -6.50
C SER A 126 0.92 -15.10 -6.30
N LEU A 127 0.43 -15.13 -5.05
CA LEU A 127 -0.93 -14.73 -4.73
C LEU A 127 -1.14 -13.24 -5.02
N PHE A 128 -0.21 -12.38 -4.59
CA PHE A 128 -0.30 -10.93 -4.78
C PHE A 128 -0.26 -10.54 -6.26
N GLU A 129 0.63 -11.16 -7.04
CA GLU A 129 0.66 -11.00 -8.50
C GLU A 129 -0.68 -11.43 -9.14
N LYS A 130 -1.24 -12.58 -8.73
CA LYS A 130 -2.52 -13.07 -9.26
C LYS A 130 -3.70 -12.16 -8.91
N THR A 131 -3.65 -11.48 -7.75
CA THR A 131 -4.64 -10.45 -7.39
C THR A 131 -4.53 -9.20 -8.28
N GLY A 132 -3.40 -8.99 -8.95
CA GLY A 132 -3.14 -7.81 -9.76
C GLY A 132 -2.35 -6.72 -9.02
N ALA A 133 -1.74 -7.02 -7.88
CA ALA A 133 -0.88 -6.03 -7.22
C ALA A 133 0.31 -5.66 -8.13
N LYS A 134 0.68 -4.38 -8.12
CA LYS A 134 1.88 -3.86 -8.81
C LYS A 134 3.01 -3.57 -7.85
N PHE A 135 2.71 -3.48 -6.57
CA PHE A 135 3.66 -3.44 -5.48
C PHE A 135 3.16 -4.24 -4.29
N ALA A 136 4.05 -4.78 -3.48
CA ALA A 136 3.65 -5.43 -2.22
C ALA A 136 4.79 -5.46 -1.20
N GLY A 137 4.46 -5.76 0.06
CA GLY A 137 5.46 -5.98 1.10
C GLY A 137 4.90 -6.03 2.51
N PRO A 138 5.76 -6.18 3.52
CA PRO A 138 5.34 -6.37 4.89
C PRO A 138 5.09 -5.06 5.63
N VAL A 139 4.33 -5.14 6.72
CA VAL A 139 4.68 -4.37 7.91
C VAL A 139 6.04 -4.85 8.40
N ALA A 140 7.08 -4.08 8.08
CA ALA A 140 8.47 -4.44 8.39
C ALA A 140 8.73 -4.33 9.89
N GLU A 141 8.18 -3.31 10.53
CA GLU A 141 8.09 -3.18 11.99
C GLU A 141 6.78 -2.48 12.35
N HIS A 142 5.98 -3.11 13.21
CA HIS A 142 4.79 -2.47 13.75
C HIS A 142 5.18 -1.66 15.01
N HIS A 143 4.21 -1.25 15.83
CA HIS A 143 4.48 -0.53 17.08
C HIS A 143 5.14 -1.40 18.18
N ASP A 144 5.21 -2.71 18.00
CA ASP A 144 5.57 -3.72 19.00
C ASP A 144 7.09 -3.95 19.16
N GLY A 145 7.91 -3.25 18.36
CA GLY A 145 9.37 -3.32 18.42
C GLY A 145 9.99 -4.61 17.88
N PHE A 146 9.22 -5.44 17.17
CA PHE A 146 9.70 -6.69 16.57
C PHE A 146 9.93 -6.54 15.07
N ALA A 147 11.18 -6.69 14.65
CA ALA A 147 11.62 -6.54 13.26
C ALA A 147 11.29 -7.79 12.42
N MET A 148 10.59 -7.61 11.29
CA MET A 148 10.24 -8.68 10.34
C MET A 148 11.32 -8.93 9.28
N TRP A 149 12.59 -8.60 9.57
CA TRP A 149 13.74 -8.85 8.68
C TRP A 149 14.94 -9.40 9.45
N GLY A 150 16.02 -9.74 8.74
CA GLY A 150 17.29 -10.09 9.35
C GLY A 150 18.06 -8.90 9.92
N SER A 151 17.66 -8.41 11.11
CA SER A 151 18.27 -7.23 11.70
C SER A 151 19.56 -7.52 12.49
N THR A 152 20.56 -6.65 12.35
CA THR A 152 21.74 -6.58 13.21
C THR A 152 21.65 -5.47 14.26
N VAL A 153 20.77 -4.49 14.03
CA VAL A 153 20.49 -3.35 14.94
C VAL A 153 19.49 -3.75 16.04
N ASN A 154 18.43 -4.46 15.65
CA ASN A 154 17.36 -4.94 16.52
C ASN A 154 17.55 -6.44 16.85
N PRO A 155 17.87 -6.78 18.12
CA PRO A 155 18.03 -8.17 18.53
C PRO A 155 16.70 -8.94 18.62
N TRP A 156 15.56 -8.29 18.42
CA TRP A 156 14.21 -8.86 18.39
C TRP A 156 13.70 -8.90 16.96
N ASN A 157 14.07 -9.96 16.24
CA ASN A 157 13.78 -10.05 14.82
C ASN A 157 13.37 -11.47 14.38
N ALA A 158 12.62 -11.54 13.28
CA ALA A 158 12.04 -12.77 12.74
C ALA A 158 13.08 -13.77 12.20
N LYS A 159 14.30 -13.32 11.88
CA LYS A 159 15.37 -14.21 11.40
C LYS A 159 16.03 -14.98 12.53
N ASP A 160 16.19 -14.36 13.69
CA ASP A 160 16.83 -14.97 14.85
C ASP A 160 15.80 -15.66 15.78
N MET A 161 14.54 -15.22 15.74
CA MET A 161 13.47 -15.66 16.64
C MET A 161 12.21 -16.08 15.88
N GLY A 162 11.27 -16.72 16.59
CA GLY A 162 9.97 -17.10 16.04
C GLY A 162 10.12 -17.91 14.73
N PRO A 163 9.78 -17.35 13.54
CA PRO A 163 9.87 -18.05 12.27
C PRO A 163 11.27 -18.49 11.86
N LYS A 164 12.32 -17.84 12.39
CA LYS A 164 13.72 -18.01 11.99
C LYS A 164 13.93 -17.83 10.49
N LYS A 165 13.26 -16.83 9.94
CA LYS A 165 13.25 -16.47 8.51
C LYS A 165 13.37 -14.96 8.34
N ASP A 166 14.05 -14.56 7.29
CA ASP A 166 14.11 -13.16 6.88
C ASP A 166 12.88 -12.84 6.04
N ILE A 167 11.75 -12.54 6.70
CA ILE A 167 10.45 -12.40 6.04
C ILE A 167 10.48 -11.30 4.97
N THR A 168 11.00 -10.13 5.33
CA THR A 168 11.12 -8.98 4.41
C THR A 168 12.04 -9.31 3.24
N GLY A 169 13.23 -9.86 3.51
CA GLY A 169 14.19 -10.20 2.47
C GLY A 169 13.70 -11.29 1.50
N GLU A 170 13.17 -12.39 2.03
CA GLU A 170 12.62 -13.49 1.22
C GLU A 170 11.46 -13.02 0.34
N LEU A 171 10.54 -12.23 0.90
CA LEU A 171 9.40 -11.70 0.15
C LEU A 171 9.83 -10.70 -0.93
N PHE A 172 10.73 -9.76 -0.62
CA PHE A 172 11.19 -8.78 -1.61
C PHE A 172 11.89 -9.45 -2.79
N GLN A 173 12.68 -10.51 -2.54
CA GLN A 173 13.28 -11.29 -3.61
C GLN A 173 12.21 -11.94 -4.50
N ALA A 174 11.20 -12.57 -3.89
CA ALA A 174 10.10 -13.22 -4.62
C ALA A 174 9.26 -12.21 -5.43
N LEU A 175 9.01 -11.01 -4.89
CA LEU A 175 8.29 -9.93 -5.58
C LEU A 175 9.09 -9.36 -6.76
N LYS A 176 10.36 -9.02 -6.54
CA LYS A 176 11.23 -8.46 -7.59
C LYS A 176 11.41 -9.43 -8.76
N LYS A 177 11.47 -10.74 -8.49
CA LYS A 177 11.51 -11.80 -9.53
C LYS A 177 10.27 -11.80 -10.43
N ARG A 178 9.12 -11.32 -9.94
CA ARG A 178 7.86 -11.16 -10.68
C ARG A 178 7.68 -9.76 -11.26
N GLY A 179 8.67 -8.87 -11.11
CA GLY A 179 8.58 -7.49 -11.56
C GLY A 179 7.63 -6.62 -10.72
N LEU A 180 7.26 -7.06 -9.52
CA LEU A 180 6.51 -6.23 -8.58
C LEU A 180 7.47 -5.28 -7.85
N LYS A 181 7.00 -4.06 -7.66
CA LYS A 181 7.64 -3.05 -6.80
C LYS A 181 7.50 -3.44 -5.32
N THR A 182 8.35 -2.91 -4.48
CA THR A 182 8.45 -3.31 -3.07
C THR A 182 8.12 -2.15 -2.12
N ILE A 183 7.32 -2.43 -1.10
CA ILE A 183 6.97 -1.47 -0.04
C ILE A 183 7.39 -2.03 1.32
N ALA A 184 8.04 -1.24 2.15
CA ALA A 184 8.28 -1.55 3.57
C ALA A 184 7.50 -0.54 4.42
N THR A 185 6.61 -1.02 5.27
CA THR A 185 5.82 -0.14 6.16
C THR A 185 6.38 -0.16 7.58
N PHE A 186 6.45 1.01 8.20
CA PHE A 186 7.05 1.25 9.51
C PHE A 186 6.10 2.00 10.42
N HIS A 187 5.91 1.47 11.63
CA HIS A 187 4.99 2.04 12.62
C HIS A 187 5.73 2.31 13.94
N HIS A 188 7.03 2.06 14.01
CA HIS A 188 7.83 2.05 15.25
C HIS A 188 8.17 3.44 15.79
N ALA A 189 7.73 4.55 15.18
CA ALA A 189 7.89 5.89 15.74
C ALA A 189 7.23 6.03 17.13
N ARG A 190 6.09 5.35 17.32
CA ARG A 190 5.37 5.31 18.58
C ARG A 190 6.01 4.40 19.64
N LEU A 191 6.98 3.58 19.28
CA LEU A 191 7.61 2.64 20.23
C LEU A 191 8.28 3.38 21.40
N GLY A 192 8.85 4.56 21.15
CA GLY A 192 9.61 5.34 22.14
C GLY A 192 8.83 5.63 23.43
N GLN A 193 9.47 5.39 24.57
CA GLN A 193 8.91 5.68 25.89
C GLN A 193 9.05 7.17 26.23
N ARG A 194 7.93 7.85 26.49
CA ARG A 194 7.85 9.30 26.69
C ARG A 194 7.32 9.70 28.07
N TYR A 195 6.94 8.74 28.90
CA TYR A 195 6.21 8.99 30.15
C TYR A 195 6.92 8.42 31.39
N ALA A 196 8.20 8.06 31.30
CA ALA A 196 8.96 7.52 32.43
C ALA A 196 8.95 8.44 33.65
N ASP A 197 9.00 9.76 33.43
CA ASP A 197 9.02 10.79 34.47
C ASP A 197 7.65 11.48 34.68
N ASP A 198 6.57 10.92 34.13
CA ASP A 198 5.21 11.47 34.26
C ASP A 198 4.24 10.46 34.88
N PRO A 199 4.16 10.39 36.22
CA PRO A 199 3.27 9.47 36.93
C PRO A 199 1.81 9.60 36.53
N GLY A 200 1.35 10.77 36.10
CA GLY A 200 -0.04 10.96 35.66
C GLY A 200 -0.39 10.14 34.42
N ASN A 201 0.62 9.77 33.63
CA ASN A 201 0.48 8.98 32.41
C ASN A 201 0.90 7.52 32.56
N TRP A 202 1.15 7.04 33.78
CA TRP A 202 1.50 5.63 34.01
C TRP A 202 0.27 4.72 33.96
N ALA A 203 0.48 3.48 33.51
CA ALA A 203 -0.55 2.44 33.49
C ALA A 203 -1.23 2.34 34.85
N GLY A 204 -2.55 2.22 34.86
CA GLY A 204 -3.36 2.20 36.09
C GLY A 204 -3.85 3.57 36.58
N ASN A 205 -3.34 4.67 36.00
CA ASN A 205 -3.79 6.03 36.34
C ASN A 205 -4.86 6.59 35.39
N GLY A 206 -5.39 5.75 34.49
CA GLY A 206 -6.52 6.07 33.64
C GLY A 206 -6.73 5.07 32.48
N PRO A 207 -7.87 5.17 31.78
CA PRO A 207 -8.23 4.23 30.71
C PRO A 207 -7.46 4.41 29.41
N ASP A 208 -6.83 5.57 29.19
CA ASP A 208 -6.11 5.92 27.95
C ASP A 208 -4.90 6.83 28.20
N VAL A 209 -4.09 6.46 29.19
CA VAL A 209 -2.85 7.15 29.54
C VAL A 209 -1.70 6.78 28.61
N GLY A 210 -0.70 7.65 28.52
CA GLY A 210 0.53 7.36 27.79
C GLY A 210 0.32 7.17 26.29
N TRP A 211 -0.54 7.99 25.68
CA TRP A 211 -0.99 7.84 24.29
C TRP A 211 0.16 7.86 23.27
N ASN A 212 1.19 8.68 23.50
CA ASN A 212 2.33 8.85 22.59
C ASN A 212 3.44 7.80 22.77
N SER A 213 3.21 6.74 23.54
CA SER A 213 4.11 5.59 23.64
C SER A 213 3.31 4.32 23.37
N HIS A 214 3.84 3.36 22.63
CA HIS A 214 3.11 2.12 22.37
C HIS A 214 2.92 1.34 23.67
N TYR A 215 4.00 1.03 24.38
CA TYR A 215 3.90 0.38 25.67
C TYR A 215 3.64 1.40 26.79
N PRO A 216 2.64 1.16 27.65
CA PRO A 216 2.39 2.05 28.77
C PRO A 216 3.51 1.87 29.81
N TYR A 217 3.88 2.98 30.46
CA TYR A 217 4.90 2.95 31.51
C TYR A 217 4.29 2.58 32.86
N HIS A 218 4.96 1.72 33.61
CA HIS A 218 4.75 1.56 35.05
C HIS A 218 6.06 1.01 35.62
N PRO A 219 6.57 1.52 36.76
CA PRO A 219 7.87 1.12 37.29
C PRO A 219 7.97 -0.38 37.62
N ASP A 220 6.83 -1.03 37.90
CA ASP A 220 6.79 -2.47 38.20
C ASP A 220 6.57 -3.36 36.96
N TYR A 221 6.37 -2.79 35.76
CA TYR A 221 6.11 -3.57 34.54
C TYR A 221 7.37 -3.81 33.74
N VAL A 222 7.42 -4.90 32.95
CA VAL A 222 8.56 -5.16 32.06
C VAL A 222 8.74 -4.07 30.99
N THR A 223 7.68 -3.33 30.67
CA THR A 223 7.69 -2.24 29.69
C THR A 223 8.58 -1.07 30.11
N SER A 224 8.92 -0.95 31.40
CA SER A 224 9.89 0.02 31.95
C SER A 224 11.26 -0.61 32.24
N SER A 225 11.52 -1.82 31.74
CA SER A 225 12.79 -2.52 31.94
C SER A 225 13.96 -1.71 31.38
N THR A 226 15.07 -1.71 32.12
CA THR A 226 16.36 -1.15 31.70
C THR A 226 17.35 -2.23 31.24
N ASP A 227 16.93 -3.50 31.19
CA ASP A 227 17.73 -4.57 30.61
C ASP A 227 18.11 -4.21 29.16
N PRO A 228 19.41 -4.30 28.77
CA PRO A 228 19.88 -3.82 27.48
C PRO A 228 19.14 -4.39 26.26
N LYS A 229 18.62 -5.62 26.37
CA LYS A 229 17.89 -6.27 25.30
C LYS A 229 16.41 -5.93 25.37
N LEU A 230 15.75 -6.12 26.52
CA LEU A 230 14.31 -5.90 26.65
C LEU A 230 13.91 -4.43 26.40
N ARG A 231 14.75 -3.48 26.82
CA ARG A 231 14.46 -2.06 26.62
C ARG A 231 14.34 -1.66 25.14
N LYS A 232 14.99 -2.39 24.23
CA LYS A 232 14.84 -2.20 22.78
C LYS A 232 13.49 -2.71 22.26
N LEU A 233 13.02 -3.86 22.73
CA LEU A 233 11.68 -4.36 22.35
C LEU A 233 10.57 -3.45 22.86
N TYR A 234 10.69 -2.96 24.09
CA TYR A 234 9.66 -2.16 24.74
C TYR A 234 9.81 -0.65 24.52
N GLY A 235 10.84 -0.22 23.78
CA GLY A 235 11.08 1.20 23.49
C GLY A 235 11.49 2.05 24.69
N ASN A 236 11.88 1.43 25.82
CA ASN A 236 12.33 2.12 27.03
C ASN A 236 13.79 2.57 26.93
N LEU A 237 14.07 3.32 25.87
CA LEU A 237 15.36 3.93 25.58
C LEU A 237 15.32 5.40 25.98
N GLY A 238 16.49 5.98 26.26
CA GLY A 238 16.58 7.45 26.35
C GLY A 238 16.22 8.09 25.01
N GLU A 239 15.71 9.31 25.01
CA GLU A 239 15.16 9.97 23.81
C GLU A 239 16.14 10.00 22.63
N GLU A 240 17.38 10.45 22.84
CA GLU A 240 18.40 10.47 21.78
C GLU A 240 18.75 9.06 21.28
N GLU A 241 18.90 8.10 22.20
CA GLU A 241 19.16 6.69 21.86
C GLU A 241 18.00 6.08 21.06
N PHE A 242 16.76 6.45 21.38
CA PHE A 242 15.58 6.00 20.65
C PHE A 242 15.58 6.54 19.21
N HIS A 243 15.90 7.81 19.00
CA HIS A 243 15.92 8.40 17.65
C HIS A 243 17.04 7.80 16.77
N ASP A 244 18.23 7.58 17.33
CA ASP A 244 19.32 6.87 16.65
C ASP A 244 18.91 5.42 16.30
N TYR A 245 18.27 4.73 17.25
CA TYR A 245 17.77 3.37 17.04
C TYR A 245 16.67 3.31 15.98
N TRP A 246 15.72 4.24 16.02
CA TRP A 246 14.63 4.37 15.06
C TRP A 246 15.16 4.54 13.62
N LEU A 247 16.13 5.44 13.44
CA LEU A 247 16.74 5.72 12.14
C LEU A 247 17.55 4.51 11.63
N ALA A 248 18.39 3.93 12.49
CA ALA A 248 19.26 2.82 12.12
C ALA A 248 18.50 1.58 11.62
N GLN A 249 17.30 1.30 12.16
CA GLN A 249 16.45 0.22 11.67
C GLN A 249 15.96 0.46 10.23
N ILE A 250 15.58 1.70 9.92
CA ILE A 250 15.10 2.08 8.57
C ILE A 250 16.26 2.05 7.57
N GLU A 251 17.41 2.63 7.94
CA GLU A 251 18.62 2.62 7.12
C GLU A 251 19.06 1.18 6.80
N GLU A 252 18.99 0.28 7.79
CA GLU A 252 19.31 -1.14 7.60
C GLU A 252 18.39 -1.80 6.55
N VAL A 253 17.08 -1.55 6.60
CA VAL A 253 16.14 -2.07 5.60
C VAL A 253 16.38 -1.45 4.22
N VAL A 254 16.66 -0.15 4.17
CA VAL A 254 17.00 0.55 2.92
C VAL A 254 18.26 -0.05 2.31
N ASP A 255 19.30 -0.28 3.09
CA ASP A 255 20.59 -0.78 2.61
C ASP A 255 20.52 -2.23 2.16
N GLN A 256 19.89 -3.09 2.96
CA GLN A 256 19.82 -4.52 2.68
C GLN A 256 18.86 -4.85 1.54
N TYR A 257 17.70 -4.20 1.48
CA TYR A 257 16.60 -4.66 0.63
C TYR A 257 16.20 -3.68 -0.48
N GLY A 258 16.52 -2.38 -0.34
CA GLY A 258 16.19 -1.35 -1.31
C GLY A 258 14.71 -1.34 -1.72
N PRO A 259 13.79 -1.02 -0.78
CA PRO A 259 12.37 -0.84 -1.09
C PRO A 259 12.18 0.25 -2.15
N ASP A 260 11.10 0.15 -2.93
CA ASP A 260 10.67 1.24 -3.82
C ASP A 260 9.80 2.27 -3.08
N ILE A 261 9.14 1.85 -1.99
CA ILE A 261 8.31 2.69 -1.12
C ILE A 261 8.71 2.46 0.34
N LEU A 262 9.01 3.55 1.06
CA LEU A 262 8.90 3.59 2.51
C LEU A 262 7.53 4.17 2.87
N TRP A 263 6.80 3.48 3.74
CA TRP A 263 5.51 3.94 4.25
C TRP A 263 5.57 4.06 5.76
N PHE A 264 4.97 5.12 6.30
CA PHE A 264 4.97 5.38 7.72
C PHE A 264 3.55 5.56 8.25
N ASP A 265 3.29 4.92 9.39
CA ASP A 265 2.10 5.17 10.18
C ASP A 265 2.15 6.54 10.87
N SER A 266 1.10 6.87 11.62
CA SER A 266 1.03 8.09 12.44
C SER A 266 2.14 8.14 13.52
N TRP A 267 2.26 9.27 14.22
CA TRP A 267 3.29 9.59 15.21
C TRP A 267 4.68 9.80 14.64
N LEU A 268 4.81 9.86 13.32
CA LEU A 268 6.09 10.17 12.70
C LEU A 268 6.48 11.64 12.98
N ASP A 269 5.49 12.51 13.25
CA ASP A 269 5.67 13.88 13.76
C ASP A 269 6.37 13.96 15.14
N LEU A 270 6.40 12.86 15.90
CA LEU A 270 7.15 12.77 17.16
C LEU A 270 8.63 12.45 16.97
N ILE A 271 9.08 12.18 15.74
CA ILE A 271 10.49 12.03 15.41
C ILE A 271 11.05 13.39 15.02
N PRO A 272 12.21 13.82 15.56
CA PRO A 272 12.73 15.15 15.28
C PRO A 272 13.03 15.34 13.79
N GLU A 273 12.78 16.54 13.28
CA GLU A 273 12.91 16.88 11.85
C GLU A 273 14.25 16.46 11.24
N ASN A 274 15.35 16.64 11.96
CA ASN A 274 16.68 16.29 11.47
C ASN A 274 16.85 14.77 11.24
N TYR A 275 16.14 13.91 12.00
CA TYR A 275 16.13 12.46 11.77
C TYR A 275 15.24 12.09 10.59
N LEU A 276 14.12 12.80 10.40
CA LEU A 276 13.27 12.63 9.21
C LEU A 276 14.02 13.02 7.93
N GLN A 277 14.74 14.13 7.93
CA GLN A 277 15.58 14.57 6.81
C GLN A 277 16.68 13.55 6.49
N LYS A 278 17.36 13.01 7.50
CA LYS A 278 18.35 11.93 7.33
C LYS A 278 17.74 10.68 6.71
N MET A 279 16.60 10.22 7.23
CA MET A 279 15.89 9.05 6.73
C MET A 279 15.54 9.20 5.25
N VAL A 280 14.93 10.33 4.86
CA VAL A 280 14.52 10.58 3.47
C VAL A 280 15.76 10.72 2.57
N ALA A 281 16.79 11.45 3.01
CA ALA A 281 18.03 11.61 2.26
C ALA A 281 18.71 10.26 2.02
N HIS A 282 18.78 9.40 3.04
CA HIS A 282 19.37 8.05 2.92
C HIS A 282 18.60 7.20 1.91
N HIS A 283 17.26 7.19 2.00
CA HIS A 283 16.42 6.45 1.06
C HIS A 283 16.60 6.92 -0.39
N PHE A 284 16.57 8.23 -0.62
CA PHE A 284 16.70 8.81 -1.96
C PHE A 284 18.11 8.63 -2.54
N ASN A 285 19.15 8.83 -1.74
CA ASN A 285 20.53 8.60 -2.17
C ASN A 285 20.81 7.14 -2.51
N ALA A 286 20.29 6.20 -1.72
CA ALA A 286 20.41 4.77 -2.01
C ALA A 286 19.69 4.39 -3.31
N ALA A 287 18.58 5.05 -3.64
CA ALA A 287 17.83 4.83 -4.86
C ALA A 287 18.57 5.27 -6.13
N ILE A 288 19.41 6.32 -6.06
CA ILE A 288 20.25 6.78 -7.18
C ILE A 288 21.13 5.63 -7.68
N GLY A 289 21.83 4.94 -6.76
CA GLY A 289 22.69 3.80 -7.09
C GLY A 289 21.95 2.59 -7.65
N ARG A 290 20.63 2.51 -7.42
CA ARG A 290 19.76 1.40 -7.83
C ARG A 290 18.89 1.73 -9.05
N ASN A 291 18.99 2.95 -9.58
CA ASN A 291 18.12 3.46 -10.64
C ASN A 291 16.62 3.28 -10.30
N GLN A 292 16.26 3.56 -9.04
CA GLN A 292 14.88 3.55 -8.55
C GLN A 292 14.32 4.97 -8.54
N SER A 293 13.00 5.10 -8.69
CA SER A 293 12.26 6.33 -8.38
C SER A 293 11.54 6.09 -7.05
N PRO A 294 12.20 6.41 -5.92
CA PRO A 294 11.75 6.06 -4.58
C PRO A 294 10.56 6.91 -4.15
N LEU A 295 9.76 6.37 -3.23
CA LEU A 295 8.63 7.07 -2.61
C LEU A 295 8.71 7.00 -1.10
N VAL A 296 8.29 8.08 -0.46
CA VAL A 296 7.96 8.13 0.96
C VAL A 296 6.49 8.45 1.09
N ILE A 297 5.78 7.66 1.89
CA ILE A 297 4.35 7.83 2.16
C ILE A 297 4.15 8.08 3.64
N HIS A 298 3.30 9.04 3.99
CA HIS A 298 3.00 9.43 5.37
C HIS A 298 1.49 9.48 5.62
N LYS A 299 1.10 9.43 6.90
CA LYS A 299 -0.23 9.81 7.34
C LYS A 299 -0.25 11.25 7.83
N GLN A 300 -1.44 11.85 7.80
CA GLN A 300 -1.73 13.16 8.40
C GLN A 300 -0.82 14.28 7.84
N GLU A 301 -0.14 15.03 8.72
CA GLU A 301 0.79 16.11 8.36
C GLU A 301 2.22 15.76 8.78
N ASP A 302 2.52 14.47 9.00
CA ASP A 302 3.76 14.01 9.63
C ASP A 302 5.00 14.20 8.74
N LEU A 303 4.84 14.43 7.44
CA LEU A 303 5.92 14.81 6.52
C LEU A 303 5.49 15.92 5.56
N PRO A 304 6.43 16.75 5.06
CA PRO A 304 6.15 17.74 4.03
C PRO A 304 5.64 17.06 2.74
N LYS A 305 4.59 17.63 2.15
CA LYS A 305 3.98 17.11 0.90
C LYS A 305 4.93 17.26 -0.29
N GLU A 306 5.90 18.17 -0.22
CA GLU A 306 6.89 18.38 -1.27
C GLU A 306 7.86 17.18 -1.42
N VAL A 307 7.99 16.33 -0.39
CA VAL A 307 8.92 15.19 -0.39
C VAL A 307 8.24 13.83 -0.27
N SER A 308 6.92 13.81 -0.03
CA SER A 308 6.17 12.59 0.28
C SER A 308 4.73 12.66 -0.23
N LEU A 309 4.04 11.53 -0.28
CA LEU A 309 2.61 11.47 -0.63
C LEU A 309 1.77 11.07 0.60
N LEU A 310 0.54 11.56 0.64
CA LEU A 310 -0.41 11.30 1.72
C LEU A 310 -1.05 9.91 1.58
N ASP A 311 -1.18 9.23 2.72
CA ASP A 311 -2.01 8.05 2.91
C ASP A 311 -3.22 8.37 3.82
N ILE A 312 -4.43 7.98 3.38
CA ILE A 312 -5.68 8.19 4.11
C ILE A 312 -6.25 6.85 4.58
N GLU A 313 -6.33 6.64 5.89
CA GLU A 313 -6.70 5.36 6.46
C GLU A 313 -8.18 4.98 6.26
N GLN A 314 -8.41 3.78 5.68
CA GLN A 314 -9.75 3.23 5.36
C GLN A 314 -10.70 4.27 4.78
N GLY A 315 -10.17 5.14 3.94
CA GLY A 315 -10.85 6.31 3.46
C GLY A 315 -10.36 6.76 2.10
N GLY A 316 -10.72 7.97 1.73
CA GLY A 316 -10.25 8.54 0.48
C GLY A 316 -10.73 9.94 0.22
N GLU A 317 -10.23 10.55 -0.84
CA GLU A 317 -10.60 11.91 -1.20
C GLU A 317 -12.08 12.01 -1.61
N THR A 318 -12.68 13.18 -1.35
CA THR A 318 -14.09 13.44 -1.70
C THR A 318 -14.25 13.94 -3.13
N ASP A 319 -13.18 14.49 -3.72
CA ASP A 319 -13.09 14.95 -5.11
C ASP A 319 -11.76 14.50 -5.75
N ILE A 320 -11.51 14.86 -7.00
CA ILE A 320 -10.22 14.66 -7.67
C ILE A 320 -9.15 15.49 -6.94
N ALA A 321 -8.17 14.81 -6.36
CA ALA A 321 -7.06 15.46 -5.66
C ALA A 321 -6.13 16.25 -6.61
N GLU A 322 -5.42 17.22 -6.04
CA GLU A 322 -4.33 17.93 -6.72
C GLU A 322 -3.17 16.98 -7.02
N ASP A 323 -2.78 16.21 -6.02
CA ASP A 323 -1.70 15.23 -6.09
C ASP A 323 -2.25 13.80 -6.15
N TYR A 324 -1.42 12.85 -6.59
CA TYR A 324 -1.65 11.44 -6.32
C TYR A 324 -1.51 11.18 -4.81
N TRP A 325 -2.33 10.27 -4.31
CA TRP A 325 -2.40 9.89 -2.90
C TRP A 325 -2.62 8.39 -2.78
N MET A 326 -2.49 7.85 -1.56
CA MET A 326 -2.73 6.45 -1.26
C MET A 326 -3.81 6.29 -0.18
N THR A 327 -4.46 5.14 -0.14
CA THR A 327 -5.22 4.71 1.03
C THR A 327 -4.93 3.26 1.34
N ASP A 328 -4.72 2.97 2.62
CA ASP A 328 -4.74 1.62 3.12
C ASP A 328 -6.16 1.17 3.50
N ILE A 329 -6.54 0.01 2.97
CA ILE A 329 -7.88 -0.59 3.20
C ILE A 329 -7.68 -2.04 3.62
N THR A 330 -8.26 -2.45 4.74
CA THR A 330 -8.26 -3.86 5.13
C THR A 330 -9.44 -4.63 4.53
N ILE A 331 -9.22 -5.88 4.14
CA ILE A 331 -10.31 -6.79 3.72
C ILE A 331 -11.13 -7.29 4.91
N SER A 332 -10.64 -7.10 6.14
CA SER A 332 -11.31 -7.47 7.39
C SER A 332 -12.48 -6.52 7.73
N ASN A 333 -13.51 -7.04 8.39
CA ASN A 333 -14.54 -6.22 9.06
C ASN A 333 -14.16 -5.82 10.50
N GLY A 334 -13.07 -6.36 11.03
CA GLY A 334 -12.51 -6.07 12.35
C GLY A 334 -11.12 -5.42 12.24
N SER A 335 -10.13 -6.03 12.89
CA SER A 335 -8.74 -5.54 12.96
C SER A 335 -7.94 -5.71 11.66
N TRP A 336 -6.79 -5.04 11.59
CA TRP A 336 -5.76 -5.19 10.56
C TRP A 336 -5.04 -6.54 10.64
N CYS A 337 -4.74 -7.07 11.83
CA CYS A 337 -4.17 -8.42 11.97
C CYS A 337 -5.26 -9.50 12.06
N TYR A 338 -4.82 -10.76 12.10
CA TYR A 338 -5.74 -11.89 12.26
C TYR A 338 -6.32 -11.90 13.68
N THR A 339 -7.63 -12.13 13.78
CA THR A 339 -8.31 -12.44 15.04
C THR A 339 -9.24 -13.64 14.90
N GLU A 340 -9.41 -14.40 15.97
CA GLU A 340 -10.32 -15.55 16.00
C GLU A 340 -11.75 -15.08 15.73
N GLY A 341 -12.43 -15.74 14.78
CA GLY A 341 -13.79 -15.35 14.36
C GLY A 341 -13.88 -14.10 13.48
N GLN A 342 -12.76 -13.54 13.01
CA GLN A 342 -12.72 -12.43 12.07
C GLN A 342 -13.54 -12.73 10.80
N THR A 343 -14.32 -11.75 10.34
CA THR A 343 -15.05 -11.82 9.07
C THR A 343 -14.47 -10.82 8.07
N TYR A 344 -14.79 -11.01 6.80
CA TYR A 344 -14.21 -10.24 5.70
C TYR A 344 -15.30 -9.52 4.91
N LYS A 345 -14.93 -8.36 4.37
CA LYS A 345 -15.77 -7.52 3.52
C LYS A 345 -16.13 -8.26 2.23
N ASP A 346 -17.29 -7.94 1.66
CA ASP A 346 -17.68 -8.43 0.34
C ASP A 346 -16.70 -7.90 -0.72
N PRO A 347 -16.11 -8.74 -1.60
CA PRO A 347 -15.24 -8.28 -2.67
C PRO A 347 -15.87 -7.24 -3.59
N THR A 348 -17.19 -7.28 -3.76
CA THR A 348 -17.97 -6.30 -4.52
C THR A 348 -17.83 -4.90 -3.94
N LEU A 349 -17.92 -4.80 -2.61
CA LEU A 349 -17.73 -3.54 -1.89
C LEU A 349 -16.31 -3.02 -2.10
N ILE A 350 -15.32 -3.89 -1.93
CA ILE A 350 -13.91 -3.53 -2.08
C ILE A 350 -13.64 -3.02 -3.50
N ILE A 351 -14.03 -3.76 -4.53
CA ILE A 351 -13.79 -3.39 -5.94
C ILE A 351 -14.44 -2.05 -6.29
N ARG A 352 -15.68 -1.82 -5.87
CA ARG A 352 -16.38 -0.54 -6.13
C ARG A 352 -15.69 0.64 -5.45
N ASN A 353 -15.23 0.46 -4.21
CA ASN A 353 -14.45 1.49 -3.51
C ASN A 353 -13.08 1.71 -4.18
N MET A 354 -12.39 0.66 -4.64
CA MET A 354 -11.15 0.83 -5.40
C MET A 354 -11.36 1.65 -6.67
N ILE A 355 -12.45 1.41 -7.41
CA ILE A 355 -12.79 2.19 -8.61
C ILE A 355 -13.01 3.68 -8.28
N ASP A 356 -13.67 3.99 -7.16
CA ASP A 356 -13.86 5.38 -6.69
C ASP A 356 -12.52 6.04 -6.34
N VAL A 357 -11.64 5.32 -5.64
CA VAL A 357 -10.29 5.80 -5.30
C VAL A 357 -9.50 6.11 -6.58
N TRP A 358 -9.49 5.19 -7.55
CA TRP A 358 -8.73 5.36 -8.80
C TRP A 358 -9.23 6.54 -9.65
N SER A 359 -10.52 6.86 -9.61
CA SER A 359 -11.08 7.98 -10.38
C SER A 359 -10.74 9.36 -9.79
N LYS A 360 -10.12 9.39 -8.59
CA LYS A 360 -9.74 10.60 -7.84
C LYS A 360 -8.23 10.74 -7.61
N LYS A 361 -7.40 10.11 -8.46
CA LYS A 361 -5.93 10.01 -8.35
C LYS A 361 -5.42 9.18 -7.16
N GLY A 362 -6.27 8.39 -6.53
CA GLY A 362 -5.84 7.51 -5.45
C GLY A 362 -5.23 6.20 -5.95
N ILE A 363 -4.34 5.65 -5.13
CA ILE A 363 -3.78 4.30 -5.21
C ILE A 363 -4.25 3.52 -3.98
N VAL A 364 -4.63 2.25 -4.15
CA VAL A 364 -5.10 1.43 -3.03
C VAL A 364 -3.97 0.52 -2.54
N LEU A 365 -3.74 0.52 -1.24
CA LEU A 365 -2.90 -0.44 -0.53
C LEU A 365 -3.80 -1.39 0.28
N LEU A 366 -3.97 -2.61 -0.20
CA LEU A 366 -4.89 -3.56 0.43
C LEU A 366 -4.18 -4.36 1.54
N ASN A 367 -4.69 -4.28 2.77
CA ASN A 367 -4.22 -5.11 3.89
C ASN A 367 -4.87 -6.49 3.87
N ILE A 368 -4.05 -7.51 4.15
CA ILE A 368 -4.48 -8.85 4.55
C ILE A 368 -3.95 -9.23 5.93
N SER A 369 -4.48 -10.30 6.52
CA SER A 369 -4.32 -10.65 7.93
C SER A 369 -3.93 -12.13 8.11
N PRO A 370 -2.70 -12.55 7.77
CA PRO A 370 -2.25 -13.94 7.93
C PRO A 370 -2.30 -14.39 9.40
N THR A 371 -2.55 -15.68 9.65
CA THR A 371 -2.47 -16.26 11.01
C THR A 371 -1.04 -16.29 11.52
N ALA A 372 -0.80 -16.42 12.82
CA ALA A 372 0.55 -16.49 13.41
C ALA A 372 1.49 -17.55 12.78
N ASP A 373 0.93 -18.65 12.28
CA ASP A 373 1.70 -19.69 11.58
C ASP A 373 1.98 -19.35 10.11
N GLY A 374 1.58 -18.19 9.60
CA GLY A 374 1.83 -17.74 8.23
C GLY A 374 0.81 -18.23 7.20
N VAL A 375 -0.41 -18.57 7.64
CA VAL A 375 -1.49 -18.98 6.72
C VAL A 375 -2.34 -17.79 6.34
N ILE A 376 -2.38 -17.46 5.04
CA ILE A 376 -3.47 -16.65 4.47
C ILE A 376 -4.67 -17.57 4.30
N ILE A 377 -5.69 -17.42 5.14
CA ILE A 377 -6.82 -18.35 5.18
C ILE A 377 -7.71 -18.25 3.94
N GLU A 378 -8.49 -19.30 3.69
CA GLU A 378 -9.30 -19.44 2.48
C GLU A 378 -10.26 -18.28 2.24
N GLN A 379 -10.85 -17.72 3.31
CA GLN A 379 -11.75 -16.57 3.21
C GLN A 379 -11.04 -15.35 2.60
N GLN A 380 -9.80 -15.07 3.02
CA GLN A 380 -8.99 -13.98 2.47
C GLN A 380 -8.58 -14.28 1.03
N ARG A 381 -8.15 -15.52 0.76
CA ARG A 381 -7.81 -15.97 -0.60
C ARG A 381 -8.98 -15.82 -1.57
N LYS A 382 -10.20 -16.12 -1.14
CA LYS A 382 -11.41 -15.94 -1.95
C LYS A 382 -11.67 -14.46 -2.29
N VAL A 383 -11.44 -13.55 -1.34
CA VAL A 383 -11.54 -12.10 -1.60
C VAL A 383 -10.52 -11.68 -2.64
N LEU A 384 -9.25 -12.05 -2.43
CA LEU A 384 -8.15 -11.74 -3.33
C LEU A 384 -8.30 -12.35 -4.73
N ASP A 385 -8.82 -13.58 -4.84
CA ASP A 385 -9.10 -14.25 -6.12
C ASP A 385 -10.25 -13.58 -6.87
N THR A 386 -11.28 -13.10 -6.16
CA THR A 386 -12.39 -12.35 -6.77
C THR A 386 -11.91 -11.01 -7.33
N ILE A 387 -11.09 -10.28 -6.56
CA ILE A 387 -10.43 -9.04 -7.01
C ILE A 387 -9.57 -9.33 -8.25
N GLY A 388 -8.69 -10.35 -8.18
CA GLY A 388 -7.81 -10.72 -9.28
C GLY A 388 -8.56 -11.07 -10.57
N LYS A 389 -9.66 -11.83 -10.47
CA LYS A 389 -10.50 -12.18 -11.62
C LYS A 389 -11.14 -10.94 -12.26
N TRP A 390 -11.68 -10.03 -11.45
CA TRP A 390 -12.28 -8.80 -11.95
C TRP A 390 -11.23 -7.91 -12.63
N ILE A 391 -10.07 -7.72 -11.99
CA ILE A 391 -8.97 -6.93 -12.55
C ILE A 391 -8.43 -7.55 -13.83
N ALA A 392 -8.23 -8.87 -13.89
CA ALA A 392 -7.73 -9.55 -15.09
C ALA A 392 -8.63 -9.31 -16.31
N ARG A 393 -9.96 -9.27 -16.11
CA ARG A 393 -10.95 -8.95 -17.14
C ARG A 393 -10.92 -7.48 -17.57
N HIS A 394 -10.61 -6.56 -16.64
CA HIS A 394 -10.72 -5.11 -16.85
C HIS A 394 -9.39 -4.35 -16.85
N LYS A 395 -8.26 -5.05 -16.96
CA LYS A 395 -6.91 -4.49 -16.75
C LYS A 395 -6.58 -3.25 -17.59
N GLU A 396 -7.13 -3.12 -18.80
CA GLU A 396 -6.91 -1.94 -19.66
C GLU A 396 -7.58 -0.67 -19.13
N ALA A 397 -8.63 -0.82 -18.32
CA ALA A 397 -9.30 0.29 -17.66
C ALA A 397 -8.67 0.59 -16.28
N VAL A 398 -8.07 -0.42 -15.64
CA VAL A 398 -7.44 -0.24 -14.32
C VAL A 398 -6.07 0.43 -14.47
N TYR A 399 -5.09 -0.25 -15.08
CA TYR A 399 -3.70 0.21 -15.09
C TYR A 399 -3.43 1.20 -16.20
N GLU A 400 -2.38 2.01 -16.04
CA GLU A 400 -1.99 3.02 -17.03
C GLU A 400 -3.14 3.97 -17.42
N THR A 401 -4.03 4.23 -16.48
CA THR A 401 -5.12 5.21 -16.64
C THR A 401 -4.86 6.46 -15.81
N ARG A 402 -5.49 7.55 -16.23
CA ARG A 402 -5.50 8.85 -15.55
C ARG A 402 -6.94 9.21 -15.23
N VAL A 403 -7.10 10.11 -14.27
CA VAL A 403 -8.40 10.70 -13.99
C VAL A 403 -8.96 11.36 -15.25
N TYR A 404 -10.28 11.29 -15.37
CA TYR A 404 -11.02 11.99 -16.39
C TYR A 404 -11.28 13.45 -15.95
N SER A 405 -12.09 14.22 -16.69
CA SER A 405 -12.44 15.60 -16.31
C SER A 405 -13.31 15.69 -15.05
N ILE A 406 -14.05 14.62 -14.76
CA ILE A 406 -14.79 14.39 -13.51
C ILE A 406 -14.49 12.99 -12.99
N TYR A 407 -14.60 12.77 -11.68
CA TYR A 407 -14.39 11.44 -11.11
C TYR A 407 -15.60 10.52 -11.32
N GLY A 408 -16.82 11.08 -11.29
CA GLY A 408 -18.06 10.33 -11.30
C GLY A 408 -19.27 11.08 -10.77
N TYR A 409 -20.42 10.41 -10.79
CA TYR A 409 -21.69 10.87 -10.21
C TYR A 409 -22.57 9.66 -9.91
N GLY A 410 -23.69 9.85 -9.18
CA GLY A 410 -24.64 8.78 -8.91
C GLY A 410 -25.46 8.99 -7.64
N ASN A 411 -26.05 7.89 -7.15
CA ASN A 411 -26.96 7.87 -6.00
C ASN A 411 -26.25 7.61 -4.67
N ALA A 412 -25.01 7.12 -4.69
CA ALA A 412 -24.27 6.79 -3.48
C ALA A 412 -24.16 8.02 -2.56
N ALA A 413 -24.78 7.93 -1.39
CA ALA A 413 -24.75 9.00 -0.40
C ALA A 413 -23.37 9.06 0.26
N PHE A 414 -22.79 10.25 0.33
CA PHE A 414 -21.52 10.47 1.01
C PHE A 414 -21.53 9.91 2.45
N GLN A 415 -20.49 9.16 2.80
CA GLN A 415 -20.21 8.68 4.14
C GLN A 415 -18.82 9.14 4.53
N GLN A 416 -18.72 9.91 5.61
CA GLN A 416 -17.45 10.37 6.15
C GLN A 416 -16.64 9.19 6.68
N GLY A 417 -15.37 9.08 6.28
CA GLY A 417 -14.41 8.12 6.83
C GLY A 417 -13.98 8.50 8.25
N GLN A 418 -13.65 7.51 9.07
CA GLN A 418 -13.21 7.74 10.45
C GLN A 418 -11.93 8.58 10.53
N PHE A 419 -11.01 8.38 9.58
CA PHE A 419 -9.71 9.04 9.52
C PHE A 419 -9.66 10.16 8.46
N GLY A 420 -10.83 10.67 8.09
CA GLY A 420 -10.98 11.71 7.09
C GLY A 420 -11.52 11.20 5.76
N GLY A 421 -11.92 12.16 4.93
CA GLY A 421 -12.41 11.88 3.59
C GLY A 421 -13.68 11.02 3.53
N GLN A 422 -13.83 10.29 2.43
CA GLN A 422 -14.91 9.36 2.15
C GLN A 422 -14.58 7.97 2.66
N SER A 423 -15.55 7.29 3.28
CA SER A 423 -15.37 5.94 3.84
C SER A 423 -15.07 4.87 2.77
N ALA A 424 -14.16 3.95 3.08
CA ALA A 424 -13.91 2.74 2.29
C ALA A 424 -15.06 1.69 2.35
N THR A 425 -16.16 1.99 3.05
CA THR A 425 -17.36 1.14 3.12
C THR A 425 -18.57 1.74 2.39
N MET A 426 -18.33 2.75 1.54
CA MET A 426 -19.36 3.35 0.70
C MET A 426 -20.07 2.30 -0.15
N GLN A 427 -21.39 2.36 -0.18
CA GLN A 427 -22.23 1.47 -0.97
C GLN A 427 -22.58 2.15 -2.30
N TYR A 428 -22.37 1.44 -3.39
CA TYR A 428 -22.69 1.89 -4.73
C TYR A 428 -23.63 0.90 -5.42
N ASP A 429 -24.38 1.39 -6.40
CA ASP A 429 -25.28 0.60 -7.23
C ASP A 429 -25.11 0.90 -8.74
N GLN A 430 -25.96 0.31 -9.57
CA GLN A 430 -25.90 0.45 -11.03
C GLN A 430 -26.18 1.86 -11.57
N ASN A 431 -26.55 2.82 -10.71
CA ASN A 431 -26.73 4.23 -11.05
C ASN A 431 -25.51 5.07 -10.66
N ASP A 432 -24.49 4.47 -10.06
CA ASP A 432 -23.23 5.12 -9.77
C ASP A 432 -22.22 4.88 -10.90
N PHE A 433 -21.72 5.99 -11.45
CA PHE A 433 -20.77 6.01 -12.55
C PHE A 433 -19.44 6.57 -12.07
N ARG A 434 -18.35 5.93 -12.48
CA ARG A 434 -16.99 6.47 -12.34
C ARG A 434 -16.33 6.56 -13.69
N PHE A 435 -15.32 7.41 -13.81
CA PHE A 435 -14.63 7.66 -15.07
C PHE A 435 -13.12 7.60 -14.92
N SER A 436 -12.46 7.13 -15.96
CA SER A 436 -11.02 7.28 -16.15
C SER A 436 -10.72 7.40 -17.64
N ARG A 437 -9.49 7.75 -17.99
CA ARG A 437 -9.01 7.78 -19.37
C ARG A 437 -7.69 7.04 -19.50
N SER A 438 -7.50 6.39 -20.64
CA SER A 438 -6.20 5.86 -21.05
C SER A 438 -5.11 6.95 -21.04
N LYS A 439 -3.86 6.56 -20.75
CA LYS A 439 -2.70 7.47 -20.71
C LYS A 439 -2.44 8.20 -22.02
N ASP A 440 -2.68 7.56 -23.17
CA ASP A 440 -2.56 8.20 -24.49
C ASP A 440 -3.81 9.03 -24.87
N GLY A 441 -4.80 9.04 -23.99
CA GLY A 441 -6.06 9.73 -24.15
C GLY A 441 -7.00 9.12 -25.18
N LYS A 442 -6.69 8.03 -25.89
CA LYS A 442 -7.55 7.53 -27.00
C LYS A 442 -8.79 6.79 -26.54
N SER A 443 -8.93 6.53 -25.25
CA SER A 443 -10.06 5.86 -24.66
C SER A 443 -10.48 6.50 -23.35
N VAL A 444 -11.80 6.63 -23.16
CA VAL A 444 -12.45 6.92 -21.88
C VAL A 444 -13.11 5.64 -21.40
N PHE A 445 -12.94 5.33 -20.11
CA PHE A 445 -13.55 4.18 -19.46
C PHE A 445 -14.64 4.66 -18.51
N ILE A 446 -15.81 4.04 -18.61
CA ILE A 446 -16.99 4.33 -17.80
C ILE A 446 -17.28 3.09 -16.96
N TYR A 447 -17.19 3.23 -15.65
CA TYR A 447 -17.50 2.15 -14.70
C TYR A 447 -18.92 2.34 -14.20
N ILE A 448 -19.74 1.31 -14.36
CA ILE A 448 -21.09 1.23 -13.80
C ILE A 448 -20.97 0.36 -12.55
N LEU A 449 -21.16 0.92 -11.35
CA LEU A 449 -20.87 0.25 -10.08
C LEU A 449 -21.99 -0.69 -9.62
N GLY A 450 -22.50 -1.47 -10.57
CA GLY A 450 -23.54 -2.48 -10.40
C GLY A 450 -23.95 -3.07 -11.76
N LEU A 451 -24.89 -4.01 -11.74
CA LEU A 451 -25.43 -4.61 -12.96
C LEU A 451 -26.62 -3.77 -13.47
N PRO A 452 -26.48 -3.01 -14.56
CA PRO A 452 -27.62 -2.33 -15.16
C PRO A 452 -28.57 -3.35 -15.82
N GLN A 453 -29.82 -2.94 -16.09
CA GLN A 453 -30.78 -3.79 -16.79
C GLN A 453 -30.26 -4.14 -18.19
N ALA A 454 -30.28 -5.42 -18.55
CA ALA A 454 -29.87 -5.89 -19.88
C ALA A 454 -30.82 -5.37 -20.96
N GLN A 455 -30.29 -5.13 -22.18
CA GLN A 455 -31.05 -4.66 -23.34
C GLN A 455 -31.86 -3.37 -23.05
N SER A 456 -31.33 -2.51 -22.18
CA SER A 456 -31.95 -1.24 -21.80
C SER A 456 -31.12 -0.05 -22.27
N THR A 457 -31.71 1.15 -22.22
CA THR A 457 -31.01 2.39 -22.56
C THR A 457 -30.35 2.98 -21.32
N LEU A 458 -29.05 3.24 -21.40
CA LEU A 458 -28.31 4.07 -20.45
C LEU A 458 -28.01 5.43 -21.09
N GLU A 459 -28.29 6.49 -20.35
CA GLU A 459 -27.86 7.84 -20.68
C GLU A 459 -26.69 8.22 -19.78
N ILE A 460 -25.58 8.59 -20.40
CA ILE A 460 -24.33 8.90 -19.71
C ILE A 460 -23.95 10.34 -20.05
N ASP A 461 -23.91 11.17 -19.01
CA ASP A 461 -23.50 12.57 -19.06
C ASP A 461 -21.97 12.68 -19.11
N HIS A 462 -21.46 13.89 -19.35
CA HIS A 462 -20.03 14.22 -19.27
C HIS A 462 -19.11 13.48 -20.26
N ILE A 463 -19.65 12.87 -21.32
CA ILE A 463 -18.86 12.31 -22.43
C ILE A 463 -18.87 13.26 -23.63
N ALA A 464 -20.04 13.55 -24.19
CA ALA A 464 -20.11 14.25 -25.48
C ALA A 464 -19.85 15.76 -25.40
N ASP A 465 -19.95 16.35 -24.20
CA ASP A 465 -19.68 17.76 -23.90
C ASP A 465 -18.24 17.99 -23.43
N ALA A 466 -17.62 17.00 -22.79
CA ALA A 466 -16.24 17.08 -22.29
C ALA A 466 -15.20 16.61 -23.33
N GLU A 467 -15.54 15.68 -24.22
CA GLU A 467 -14.63 15.23 -25.28
C GLU A 467 -14.75 16.08 -26.55
N GLN A 468 -13.61 16.61 -27.00
CA GLN A 468 -13.51 17.35 -28.26
C GLN A 468 -13.34 16.43 -29.47
N ARG A 469 -12.94 15.18 -29.24
CA ARG A 469 -12.72 14.18 -30.29
C ARG A 469 -14.01 13.41 -30.57
N ALA A 470 -14.19 13.07 -31.84
CA ALA A 470 -15.31 12.25 -32.25
C ALA A 470 -15.19 10.82 -31.69
N ILE A 471 -16.30 10.26 -31.23
CA ILE A 471 -16.36 8.86 -30.77
C ILE A 471 -16.24 7.94 -32.00
N ALA A 472 -15.31 7.00 -31.94
CA ALA A 472 -15.08 5.96 -32.93
C ALA A 472 -15.93 4.71 -32.65
N GLY A 473 -16.12 4.37 -31.37
CA GLY A 473 -16.86 3.18 -30.96
C GLY A 473 -17.11 3.14 -29.46
N VAL A 474 -18.08 2.32 -29.07
CA VAL A 474 -18.37 2.00 -27.66
C VAL A 474 -18.48 0.49 -27.53
N SER A 475 -17.76 -0.09 -26.56
CA SER A 475 -17.74 -1.53 -26.31
C SER A 475 -17.65 -1.85 -24.82
N VAL A 476 -17.91 -3.11 -24.44
CA VAL A 476 -17.66 -3.58 -23.08
C VAL A 476 -16.23 -4.08 -22.95
N VAL A 477 -15.51 -3.60 -21.94
CA VAL A 477 -14.13 -4.03 -21.63
C VAL A 477 -14.10 -5.52 -21.32
N GLY A 478 -13.04 -6.21 -21.78
CA GLY A 478 -12.82 -7.64 -21.55
C GLY A 478 -13.53 -8.56 -22.56
N SER A 479 -14.79 -8.29 -22.90
CA SER A 479 -15.49 -9.03 -23.97
C SER A 479 -15.34 -8.40 -25.35
N ASN A 480 -15.04 -7.10 -25.42
CA ASN A 480 -15.03 -6.27 -26.62
C ASN A 480 -16.37 -6.29 -27.38
N THR A 481 -17.47 -6.62 -26.71
CA THR A 481 -18.80 -6.61 -27.31
C THR A 481 -19.16 -5.18 -27.73
N PRO A 482 -19.34 -4.90 -29.03
CA PRO A 482 -19.70 -3.57 -29.50
C PRO A 482 -21.13 -3.23 -29.09
N LEU A 483 -21.35 -1.99 -28.67
CA LEU A 483 -22.66 -1.52 -28.23
C LEU A 483 -23.31 -0.62 -29.28
N LYS A 484 -24.64 -0.63 -29.32
CA LYS A 484 -25.38 0.39 -30.05
C LYS A 484 -25.33 1.67 -29.24
N TRP A 485 -24.90 2.76 -29.86
CA TRP A 485 -24.80 4.05 -29.20
C TRP A 485 -25.16 5.20 -30.13
N ALA A 486 -25.53 6.33 -29.54
CA ALA A 486 -25.74 7.60 -30.23
C ALA A 486 -25.43 8.76 -29.28
N ILE A 487 -25.14 9.93 -29.84
CA ILE A 487 -25.14 11.17 -29.05
C ILE A 487 -26.51 11.82 -29.18
N LYS A 488 -27.18 12.09 -28.06
CA LYS A 488 -28.46 12.83 -27.99
C LYS A 488 -28.39 13.81 -26.84
N ASP A 489 -28.78 15.06 -27.08
CA ASP A 489 -28.82 16.11 -26.06
C ASP A 489 -27.53 16.23 -25.23
N LYS A 490 -26.37 16.12 -25.91
CA LYS A 490 -25.02 16.10 -25.32
C LYS A 490 -24.70 14.92 -24.39
N LYS A 491 -25.54 13.88 -24.37
CA LYS A 491 -25.29 12.64 -23.65
C LYS A 491 -24.86 11.53 -24.59
N LEU A 492 -24.04 10.62 -24.07
CA LEU A 492 -23.81 9.33 -24.70
C LEU A 492 -24.96 8.40 -24.32
N VAL A 493 -25.77 8.02 -25.31
CA VAL A 493 -26.88 7.08 -25.15
C VAL A 493 -26.43 5.71 -25.63
N VAL A 494 -26.43 4.71 -24.76
CA VAL A 494 -25.96 3.35 -25.04
C VAL A 494 -27.08 2.34 -24.79
N THR A 495 -27.23 1.34 -25.67
CA THR A 495 -28.02 0.16 -25.36
C THR A 495 -27.13 -0.88 -24.67
N THR A 496 -27.44 -1.23 -23.42
CA THR A 496 -26.72 -2.26 -22.68
C THR A 496 -26.83 -3.62 -23.39
N PRO A 497 -25.78 -4.46 -23.31
CA PRO A 497 -25.83 -5.78 -23.93
C PRO A 497 -26.64 -6.77 -23.07
N ASP A 498 -26.63 -8.04 -23.46
CA ASP A 498 -27.08 -9.12 -22.60
C ASP A 498 -26.23 -9.19 -21.32
N SER A 499 -26.83 -9.64 -20.21
CA SER A 499 -26.14 -9.74 -18.91
C SER A 499 -24.90 -10.62 -18.96
N SER A 500 -24.84 -11.61 -19.84
CA SER A 500 -23.67 -12.47 -20.06
C SER A 500 -22.42 -11.72 -20.55
N ALA A 501 -22.59 -10.54 -21.15
CA ALA A 501 -21.49 -9.69 -21.58
C ALA A 501 -21.07 -8.66 -20.51
N MET A 502 -21.87 -8.51 -19.45
CA MET A 502 -21.66 -7.54 -18.36
C MET A 502 -20.94 -8.19 -17.17
N ASP A 503 -20.71 -7.40 -16.12
CA ASP A 503 -20.12 -7.85 -14.87
C ASP A 503 -20.96 -7.35 -13.70
N GLU A 504 -21.31 -8.27 -12.78
CA GLU A 504 -22.21 -7.99 -11.66
C GLU A 504 -21.59 -7.05 -10.63
N ILE A 505 -20.26 -7.07 -10.49
CA ILE A 505 -19.55 -6.22 -9.53
C ILE A 505 -19.51 -4.80 -10.07
N ALA A 506 -18.92 -4.64 -11.26
CA ALA A 506 -18.90 -3.38 -11.98
C ALA A 506 -18.66 -3.64 -13.47
N THR A 507 -19.60 -3.20 -14.31
CA THR A 507 -19.48 -3.29 -15.77
C THR A 507 -18.71 -2.08 -16.28
N VAL A 508 -17.68 -2.32 -17.12
CA VAL A 508 -16.85 -1.24 -17.66
C VAL A 508 -17.06 -1.09 -19.16
N LEU A 509 -17.43 0.11 -19.58
CA LEU A 509 -17.54 0.49 -20.99
C LEU A 509 -16.27 1.21 -21.44
N LYS A 510 -15.84 0.95 -22.66
CA LYS A 510 -14.76 1.66 -23.35
C LYS A 510 -15.36 2.53 -24.45
N VAL A 511 -15.10 3.82 -24.40
CA VAL A 511 -15.40 4.79 -25.45
C VAL A 511 -14.10 5.10 -26.19
N GLU A 512 -14.01 4.68 -27.44
CA GLU A 512 -12.86 4.94 -28.30
C GLU A 512 -12.99 6.31 -28.99
N LEU A 513 -11.91 7.08 -29.01
CA LEU A 513 -11.87 8.43 -29.55
C LEU A 513 -10.98 8.48 -30.80
N LYS A 514 -11.37 9.29 -31.79
CA LYS A 514 -10.66 9.46 -33.06
C LYS A 514 -9.41 10.33 -32.97
#